data_AF-A0A1Y1Z305-F1
#
_entry.id   AF-A0A1Y1Z305-F1
#
_cell.length_a   1.000
_cell.length_b   1.000
_cell.length_c   1.000
_cell.angle_alpha   90.00
_cell.angle_beta   90.00
_cell.angle_gamma   90.00
#
_symmetry.space_group_name_H-M   'P 1'
#
loop_
_entity.id
_entity.type
_entity.pdbx_description
1 polymer ?
#
loop_
_entity_poly.entity_id
_entity_poly.type
_entity_poly.pdbx_seq_one_letter_code
_entity_poly.pdbx_strand_id
1 'polypeptide(L)'
;MEPFGVGKITHFVRYHQNVNLLLIKRVKNEHNKSIKKKTVKKSIKKKTFKKANKKTTTTTTTTTTTNTPTPTTPVPHQTDEHGNLICNSCIVTATGGDNSLWGWEEEKSCIIDLTKCQGNLKEEKKHENNKKSKADINFKKDASNNYICNGCEVTAVGSDNAYWGYENETSCIIDNIKCKLTPPEIRKTTTPLQRAPDGILICSTCEYLESDQSYGTWNFENGEICRVLGSRCGVNFSVYPWCSGCYVTSTGKDGALYGWENGNSCVINEITCDLIDDKSTLYVKAKSAASPKQYIDYIYVIFSLIITLFYL
;
A
#
# COMPACT_ATOMS: atom_id res chain seq x y z
N MET A 1 21.44 -62.84 -0.71
CA MET A 1 22.46 -61.92 -0.16
C MET A 1 23.50 -61.71 -1.24
N GLU A 2 23.27 -60.71 -2.08
CA GLU A 2 24.16 -60.31 -3.17
C GLU A 2 25.07 -59.17 -2.70
N PRO A 3 26.35 -59.11 -3.12
CA PRO A 3 27.22 -57.99 -2.78
C PRO A 3 27.12 -56.87 -3.82
N PHE A 4 26.96 -55.64 -3.32
CA PHE A 4 26.94 -54.42 -4.12
C PHE A 4 28.32 -54.10 -4.72
N GLY A 5 28.31 -53.79 -6.02
CA GLY A 5 29.47 -53.38 -6.80
C GLY A 5 29.90 -51.93 -6.54
N VAL A 6 31.22 -51.74 -6.54
CA VAL A 6 31.89 -50.45 -6.41
C VAL A 6 31.96 -49.77 -7.79
N GLY A 7 31.22 -48.69 -7.98
CA GLY A 7 31.27 -47.85 -9.19
C GLY A 7 32.41 -46.83 -9.11
N LYS A 8 33.39 -46.94 -10.02
CA LYS A 8 34.40 -45.93 -10.32
C LYS A 8 33.76 -44.73 -11.02
N ILE A 9 33.96 -43.52 -10.51
CA ILE A 9 33.64 -42.27 -11.21
C ILE A 9 34.96 -41.67 -11.73
N THR A 10 35.15 -41.75 -13.03
CA THR A 10 36.24 -41.11 -13.78
C THR A 10 35.89 -39.68 -14.17
N HIS A 11 36.90 -38.82 -14.10
CA HIS A 11 36.98 -37.42 -14.50
C HIS A 11 36.21 -37.00 -15.76
N PHE A 12 35.61 -35.80 -15.71
CA PHE A 12 35.52 -34.91 -16.87
C PHE A 12 35.76 -33.46 -16.44
N VAL A 13 36.97 -32.98 -16.71
CA VAL A 13 37.34 -31.55 -16.71
C VAL A 13 37.26 -31.09 -18.15
N ARG A 14 36.45 -30.07 -18.46
CA ARG A 14 36.71 -29.24 -19.64
C ARG A 14 36.29 -27.78 -19.42
N TYR A 15 37.35 -26.98 -19.35
CA TYR A 15 37.47 -25.55 -19.56
C TYR A 15 36.57 -24.98 -20.65
N HIS A 16 35.95 -23.84 -20.37
CA HIS A 16 35.80 -22.73 -21.34
C HIS A 16 35.79 -21.40 -20.57
N GLN A 17 36.96 -20.79 -20.43
CA GLN A 17 37.08 -19.35 -20.26
C GLN A 17 37.13 -18.74 -21.66
N ASN A 18 36.22 -17.82 -21.98
CA ASN A 18 36.42 -16.89 -23.08
C ASN A 18 36.20 -15.46 -22.59
N VAL A 19 37.24 -14.69 -22.88
CA VAL A 19 37.55 -13.32 -22.51
C VAL A 19 36.61 -12.37 -23.25
N ASN A 20 36.00 -11.42 -22.54
CA ASN A 20 35.50 -10.20 -23.17
C ASN A 20 35.83 -9.00 -22.28
N LEU A 21 37.05 -8.49 -22.47
CA LEU A 21 37.57 -7.28 -21.86
C LEU A 21 37.75 -6.27 -23.00
N LEU A 22 36.77 -5.39 -23.21
CA LEU A 22 36.86 -4.31 -24.19
C LEU A 22 36.42 -2.99 -23.55
N LEU A 23 37.44 -2.29 -23.03
CA LEU A 23 37.70 -0.85 -23.13
C LEU A 23 36.54 0.13 -22.88
N ILE A 24 36.42 0.59 -21.63
CA ILE A 24 35.89 1.93 -21.33
C ILE A 24 37.07 2.90 -21.28
N LYS A 25 37.31 3.62 -22.38
CA LYS A 25 38.22 4.78 -22.41
C LYS A 25 37.45 6.05 -22.05
N ARG A 26 37.92 6.69 -20.98
CA ARG A 26 38.03 8.14 -20.72
C ARG A 26 37.06 9.08 -21.45
N VAL A 27 36.20 9.75 -20.69
CA VAL A 27 35.86 11.16 -20.91
C VAL A 27 35.93 11.88 -19.55
N LYS A 28 37.00 12.67 -19.36
CA LYS A 28 37.12 13.71 -18.34
C LYS A 28 37.39 15.02 -19.08
N ASN A 29 36.42 15.93 -19.06
CA ASN A 29 36.51 17.40 -19.12
C ASN A 29 35.26 17.95 -19.81
N GLU A 30 34.49 18.80 -19.13
CA GLU A 30 34.68 20.25 -19.26
C GLU A 30 33.85 21.06 -18.24
N HIS A 31 34.55 22.02 -17.63
CA HIS A 31 34.16 23.37 -17.28
C HIS A 31 32.71 23.71 -16.87
N ASN A 32 32.50 23.63 -15.56
CA ASN A 32 32.12 24.72 -14.66
C ASN A 32 31.81 26.09 -15.34
N LYS A 33 30.53 26.41 -15.55
CA LYS A 33 30.06 27.76 -15.92
C LYS A 33 29.17 28.32 -14.81
N SER A 34 29.71 29.30 -14.10
CA SER A 34 29.06 30.09 -13.06
C SER A 34 27.78 30.77 -13.59
N ILE A 35 26.63 30.44 -13.01
CA ILE A 35 25.37 31.16 -13.22
C ILE A 35 25.10 32.02 -11.97
N LYS A 36 25.23 33.34 -12.14
CA LYS A 36 24.83 34.35 -11.15
C LYS A 36 23.30 34.30 -10.95
N LYS A 37 22.85 33.86 -9.77
CA LYS A 37 21.44 33.96 -9.34
C LYS A 37 21.06 35.44 -9.13
N LYS A 38 20.08 35.92 -9.89
CA LYS A 38 19.43 37.21 -9.72
C LYS A 38 18.16 36.99 -8.87
N THR A 39 18.21 37.40 -7.61
CA THR A 39 17.10 37.24 -6.66
C THR A 39 16.06 38.32 -6.91
N VAL A 40 14.87 37.95 -7.42
CA VAL A 40 13.72 38.85 -7.50
C VAL A 40 12.80 38.59 -6.30
N LYS A 41 12.75 39.55 -5.37
CA LYS A 41 11.79 39.57 -4.26
C LYS A 41 10.40 39.88 -4.84
N LYS A 42 9.49 38.90 -4.80
CA LYS A 42 8.06 39.11 -5.10
C LYS A 42 7.29 39.20 -3.78
N SER A 43 6.83 40.40 -3.43
CA SER A 43 5.98 40.61 -2.25
C SER A 43 4.57 40.09 -2.53
N ILE A 44 4.09 39.15 -1.72
CA ILE A 44 2.71 38.66 -1.78
C ILE A 44 1.89 39.43 -0.74
N LYS A 45 0.94 40.24 -1.22
CA LYS A 45 -0.07 40.92 -0.38
C LYS A 45 -1.08 39.89 0.13
N LYS A 46 -1.17 39.78 1.45
CA LYS A 46 -2.12 38.95 2.21
C LYS A 46 -3.52 39.57 2.08
N LYS A 47 -4.45 38.91 1.38
CA LYS A 47 -5.88 39.26 1.39
C LYS A 47 -6.58 38.43 2.46
N THR A 48 -7.11 39.12 3.47
CA THR A 48 -7.98 38.60 4.51
C THR A 48 -9.38 38.35 3.96
N PHE A 49 -9.86 37.10 4.03
CA PHE A 49 -11.25 36.75 3.76
C PHE A 49 -12.06 36.82 5.06
N LYS A 50 -13.12 37.63 5.04
CA LYS A 50 -14.13 37.72 6.10
C LYS A 50 -14.98 36.44 6.13
N LYS A 51 -15.08 35.81 7.30
CA LYS A 51 -16.03 34.71 7.57
C LYS A 51 -17.46 35.26 7.53
N ALA A 52 -18.29 34.69 6.65
CA ALA A 52 -19.74 34.85 6.71
C ALA A 52 -20.34 33.77 7.62
N ASN A 53 -21.33 34.18 8.43
CA ASN A 53 -22.04 33.35 9.40
C ASN A 53 -22.79 32.18 8.72
N LYS A 54 -22.51 30.96 9.17
CA LYS A 54 -23.23 29.74 8.77
C LYS A 54 -24.53 29.65 9.58
N LYS A 55 -25.67 29.76 8.88
CA LYS A 55 -27.02 29.60 9.42
C LYS A 55 -27.24 28.13 9.79
N THR A 56 -27.57 27.90 11.06
CA THR A 56 -27.90 26.59 11.64
C THR A 56 -29.23 26.11 11.07
N THR A 57 -29.22 24.93 10.42
CA THR A 57 -30.43 24.23 9.97
C THR A 57 -30.71 23.10 10.95
N THR A 58 -31.89 23.14 11.55
CA THR A 58 -32.39 22.20 12.55
C THR A 58 -32.71 20.85 11.89
N THR A 59 -32.06 19.77 12.36
CA THR A 59 -32.32 18.40 11.95
C THR A 59 -33.52 17.85 12.71
N THR A 60 -34.57 17.47 11.99
CA THR A 60 -35.77 16.80 12.53
C THR A 60 -35.53 15.30 12.57
N THR A 61 -35.30 14.75 13.76
CA THR A 61 -35.20 13.31 14.03
C THR A 61 -36.58 12.66 13.83
N THR A 62 -36.70 11.74 12.88
CA THR A 62 -37.92 10.95 12.68
C THR A 62 -37.73 9.58 13.33
N THR A 63 -38.40 9.36 14.45
CA THR A 63 -38.37 8.12 15.22
C THR A 63 -39.08 7.01 14.44
N THR A 64 -38.33 5.99 14.02
CA THR A 64 -38.89 4.79 13.39
C THR A 64 -39.02 3.70 14.45
N THR A 65 -40.24 3.22 14.66
CA THR A 65 -40.58 2.21 15.67
C THR A 65 -40.11 0.83 15.21
N THR A 66 -38.95 0.40 15.70
CA THR A 66 -38.42 -0.96 15.53
C THR A 66 -38.85 -1.81 16.72
N ASN A 67 -39.47 -2.96 16.46
CA ASN A 67 -39.82 -3.92 17.51
C ASN A 67 -38.54 -4.40 18.21
N THR A 68 -38.30 -3.90 19.42
CA THR A 68 -37.13 -4.22 20.26
C THR A 68 -37.28 -5.64 20.83
N PRO A 69 -36.44 -6.61 20.44
CA PRO A 69 -36.30 -7.84 21.21
C PRO A 69 -35.66 -7.52 22.57
N THR A 70 -36.13 -8.21 23.61
CA THR A 70 -35.73 -8.09 25.01
C THR A 70 -34.20 -8.00 25.16
N PRO A 71 -33.67 -7.08 26.00
CA PRO A 71 -32.24 -6.88 26.15
C PRO A 71 -31.59 -8.13 26.74
N THR A 72 -30.92 -8.88 25.89
CA THR A 72 -30.05 -9.98 26.30
C THR A 72 -28.74 -9.35 26.77
N THR A 73 -28.24 -9.77 27.92
CA THR A 73 -26.97 -9.30 28.50
C THR A 73 -25.86 -9.25 27.43
N PRO A 74 -25.09 -8.16 27.31
CA PRO A 74 -24.08 -8.01 26.26
C PRO A 74 -23.05 -9.14 26.37
N VAL A 75 -22.97 -9.95 25.32
CA VAL A 75 -22.00 -11.03 25.23
C VAL A 75 -20.69 -10.41 24.75
N PRO A 76 -19.56 -10.61 25.46
CA PRO A 76 -18.29 -10.01 25.07
C PRO A 76 -17.89 -10.43 23.65
N HIS A 77 -17.67 -9.46 22.77
CA HIS A 77 -17.20 -9.70 21.41
C HIS A 77 -15.76 -10.21 21.41
N GLN A 78 -15.48 -11.16 20.53
CA GLN A 78 -14.14 -11.62 20.23
C GLN A 78 -13.54 -10.73 19.13
N THR A 79 -12.21 -10.63 19.07
CA THR A 79 -11.50 -9.98 17.96
C THR A 79 -10.65 -11.00 17.21
N ASP A 80 -10.50 -10.82 15.90
CA ASP A 80 -9.58 -11.63 15.09
C ASP A 80 -8.10 -11.23 15.33
N GLU A 81 -7.18 -11.88 14.61
CA GLU A 81 -5.73 -11.60 14.68
C GLU A 81 -5.37 -10.17 14.22
N HIS A 82 -6.26 -9.50 13.49
CA HIS A 82 -6.10 -8.13 12.99
C HIS A 82 -6.80 -7.08 13.87
N GLY A 83 -7.48 -7.51 14.95
CA GLY A 83 -8.21 -6.63 15.86
C GLY A 83 -9.63 -6.26 15.40
N ASN A 84 -10.16 -6.88 14.34
CA ASN A 84 -11.53 -6.70 13.90
C ASN A 84 -12.49 -7.45 14.81
N LEU A 85 -13.65 -6.85 15.12
CA LEU A 85 -14.70 -7.49 15.91
C LEU A 85 -15.29 -8.67 15.16
N ILE A 86 -15.49 -9.80 15.83
CA ILE A 86 -16.17 -10.98 15.28
C ILE A 86 -17.64 -10.94 15.71
N CYS A 87 -18.57 -11.04 14.75
CA CYS A 87 -20.01 -11.01 15.04
C CYS A 87 -20.42 -12.23 15.88
N ASN A 88 -21.32 -12.02 16.84
CA ASN A 88 -21.93 -13.08 17.62
C ASN A 88 -23.04 -13.80 16.82
N SER A 89 -23.70 -13.09 15.90
CA SER A 89 -24.69 -13.61 14.97
C SER A 89 -24.09 -13.86 13.58
N CYS A 90 -24.73 -14.78 12.86
CA CYS A 90 -24.35 -15.17 11.51
C CYS A 90 -25.22 -14.46 10.46
N ILE A 91 -25.51 -13.17 10.66
CA ILE A 91 -26.33 -12.35 9.76
C ILE A 91 -25.43 -11.48 8.90
N VAL A 92 -25.37 -11.79 7.60
CA VAL A 92 -24.58 -11.05 6.63
C VAL A 92 -25.34 -9.80 6.19
N THR A 93 -24.72 -8.62 6.38
CA THR A 93 -25.25 -7.32 5.97
C THR A 93 -24.47 -6.69 4.82
N ALA A 94 -23.18 -7.05 4.68
CA ALA A 94 -22.31 -6.58 3.60
C ALA A 94 -21.23 -7.62 3.25
N THR A 95 -20.62 -7.48 2.08
CA THR A 95 -19.46 -8.26 1.62
C THR A 95 -18.32 -7.29 1.35
N GLY A 96 -17.16 -7.53 1.97
CA GLY A 96 -15.94 -6.75 1.77
C GLY A 96 -15.33 -7.00 0.38
N GLY A 97 -14.43 -6.11 -0.06
CA GLY A 97 -13.74 -6.25 -1.35
C GLY A 97 -12.84 -7.50 -1.45
N ASP A 98 -12.41 -8.04 -0.31
CA ASP A 98 -11.66 -9.27 -0.14
C ASP A 98 -12.54 -10.54 -0.03
N ASN A 99 -13.86 -10.41 -0.28
CA ASN A 99 -14.89 -11.43 -0.06
C ASN A 99 -15.13 -11.82 1.41
N SER A 100 -14.63 -11.04 2.37
CA SER A 100 -15.01 -11.21 3.78
C SER A 100 -16.50 -10.89 3.97
N LEU A 101 -17.17 -11.61 4.87
CA LEU A 101 -18.58 -11.38 5.19
C LEU A 101 -18.69 -10.50 6.44
N TRP A 102 -19.50 -9.45 6.37
CA TRP A 102 -19.65 -8.47 7.44
C TRP A 102 -21.08 -8.43 7.97
N GLY A 103 -21.20 -8.36 9.30
CA GLY A 103 -22.44 -8.13 10.02
C GLY A 103 -22.44 -6.76 10.72
N TRP A 104 -23.60 -6.39 11.27
CA TRP A 104 -23.78 -5.18 12.04
C TRP A 104 -24.41 -5.53 13.39
N GLU A 105 -23.67 -5.35 14.48
CA GLU A 105 -24.10 -5.67 15.84
C GLU A 105 -23.65 -4.56 16.79
N GLU A 106 -24.51 -4.20 17.75
CA GLU A 106 -24.16 -3.22 18.79
C GLU A 106 -23.62 -1.89 18.22
N GLU A 107 -24.21 -1.43 17.11
CA GLU A 107 -23.81 -0.21 16.38
C GLU A 107 -22.38 -0.23 15.79
N LYS A 108 -21.82 -1.43 15.60
CA LYS A 108 -20.48 -1.62 15.03
C LYS A 108 -20.51 -2.66 13.91
N SER A 109 -19.61 -2.49 12.95
CA SER A 109 -19.31 -3.51 11.94
C SER A 109 -18.47 -4.63 12.57
N CYS A 110 -18.79 -5.86 12.23
CA CYS A 110 -18.06 -7.04 12.67
C CYS A 110 -17.89 -8.03 11.52
N ILE A 111 -16.83 -8.85 11.57
CA ILE A 111 -16.52 -9.91 10.61
C ILE A 111 -17.25 -11.19 11.03
N ILE A 112 -17.85 -11.87 10.07
CA ILE A 112 -18.56 -13.12 10.29
C ILE A 112 -17.57 -14.28 10.15
N ASP A 113 -17.36 -15.00 11.25
CA ASP A 113 -16.52 -16.18 11.29
C ASP A 113 -17.28 -17.38 10.69
N LEU A 114 -16.90 -17.75 9.46
CA LEU A 114 -17.49 -18.88 8.73
C LEU A 114 -17.39 -20.21 9.49
N THR A 115 -16.35 -20.38 10.32
CA THR A 115 -16.16 -21.61 11.10
C THR A 115 -17.11 -21.70 12.29
N LYS A 116 -17.49 -20.56 12.88
CA LYS A 116 -18.54 -20.50 13.91
C LYS A 116 -19.93 -20.57 13.31
N CYS A 117 -20.08 -20.09 12.08
CA CYS A 117 -21.37 -20.00 11.39
C CYS A 117 -21.73 -21.22 10.53
N GLN A 118 -21.02 -22.35 10.65
CA GLN A 118 -21.20 -23.63 9.93
C GLN A 118 -22.63 -23.89 9.41
N GLY A 119 -22.95 -23.40 8.21
CA GLY A 119 -24.23 -23.62 7.53
C GLY A 119 -25.43 -22.82 8.03
N ASN A 120 -25.27 -22.01 9.07
CA ASN A 120 -26.31 -21.12 9.62
C ASN A 120 -26.13 -19.67 9.18
N LEU A 121 -25.54 -19.44 8.01
CA LEU A 121 -25.55 -18.11 7.38
C LEU A 121 -26.99 -17.78 7.03
N LYS A 122 -27.60 -16.95 7.86
CA LYS A 122 -28.82 -16.27 7.49
C LYS A 122 -28.33 -15.07 6.71
N GLU A 123 -28.29 -15.22 5.38
CA GLU A 123 -28.50 -14.03 4.57
C GLU A 123 -29.78 -13.43 5.09
N GLU A 124 -29.71 -12.19 5.58
CA GLU A 124 -30.91 -11.45 5.86
C GLU A 124 -31.61 -11.41 4.50
N LYS A 125 -32.58 -12.32 4.31
CA LYS A 125 -33.43 -12.33 3.14
C LYS A 125 -34.03 -10.95 3.22
N LYS A 126 -33.47 -10.02 2.44
CA LYS A 126 -34.09 -8.74 2.15
C LYS A 126 -35.49 -9.17 1.82
N HIS A 127 -36.42 -8.84 2.71
CA HIS A 127 -37.81 -9.05 2.42
C HIS A 127 -37.98 -8.31 1.09
N GLU A 128 -38.07 -9.05 -0.01
CA GLU A 128 -38.65 -8.62 -1.28
C GLU A 128 -40.15 -8.38 -1.05
N ASN A 129 -40.51 -7.77 0.07
CA ASN A 129 -41.56 -6.81 0.03
C ASN A 129 -41.03 -5.77 -0.95
N ASN A 130 -41.70 -5.69 -2.09
CA ASN A 130 -41.53 -4.79 -3.21
C ASN A 130 -41.65 -3.32 -2.77
N LYS A 131 -40.86 -2.95 -1.76
CA LYS A 131 -40.70 -1.66 -1.16
C LYS A 131 -39.37 -1.20 -1.70
N LYS A 132 -39.43 -0.92 -3.01
CA LYS A 132 -38.48 -0.09 -3.76
C LYS A 132 -37.86 0.88 -2.75
N SER A 133 -36.56 0.72 -2.49
CA SER A 133 -35.89 1.51 -1.44
C SER A 133 -36.23 2.99 -1.69
N LYS A 134 -36.37 3.82 -0.66
CA LYS A 134 -36.67 5.25 -0.88
C LYS A 134 -35.68 5.89 -1.88
N ALA A 135 -34.46 5.35 -1.96
CA ALA A 135 -33.47 5.65 -2.97
C ALA A 135 -33.91 5.28 -4.41
N ASP A 136 -34.37 4.05 -4.66
CA ASP A 136 -34.82 3.60 -5.98
C ASP A 136 -36.00 4.42 -6.56
N ILE A 137 -36.76 5.10 -5.72
CA ILE A 137 -37.90 5.92 -6.17
C ILE A 137 -37.42 7.24 -6.79
N ASN A 138 -36.27 7.79 -6.35
CA ASN A 138 -35.90 9.18 -6.63
C ASN A 138 -34.54 9.37 -7.30
N PHE A 139 -33.71 8.34 -7.41
CA PHE A 139 -32.41 8.46 -8.07
C PHE A 139 -32.43 7.89 -9.49
N LYS A 140 -31.85 8.67 -10.41
CA LYS A 140 -31.48 8.15 -11.73
C LYS A 140 -30.21 7.32 -11.58
N LYS A 141 -30.03 6.32 -12.42
CA LYS A 141 -28.76 5.59 -12.53
C LYS A 141 -28.01 6.03 -13.78
N ASP A 142 -26.69 6.03 -13.71
CA ASP A 142 -25.81 6.25 -14.87
C ASP A 142 -25.68 4.96 -15.72
N ALA A 143 -24.87 5.01 -16.78
CA ALA A 143 -24.60 3.87 -17.65
C ALA A 143 -23.87 2.71 -16.93
N SER A 144 -23.22 2.99 -15.80
CA SER A 144 -22.49 2.02 -14.97
C SER A 144 -23.34 1.51 -13.80
N ASN A 145 -24.65 1.80 -13.78
CA ASN A 145 -25.61 1.39 -12.75
C ASN A 145 -25.35 2.00 -11.35
N ASN A 146 -24.64 3.12 -11.27
CA ASN A 146 -24.46 3.91 -10.05
C ASN A 146 -25.61 4.92 -9.88
N TYR A 147 -26.06 5.18 -8.66
CA TYR A 147 -27.06 6.23 -8.39
C TYR A 147 -26.47 7.63 -8.62
N ILE A 148 -27.25 8.55 -9.18
CA ILE A 148 -26.86 9.96 -9.37
C ILE A 148 -27.52 10.81 -8.29
N CYS A 149 -26.73 11.58 -7.52
CA CYS A 149 -27.24 12.42 -6.42
C CYS A 149 -28.18 13.52 -6.93
N ASN A 150 -29.19 13.86 -6.12
CA ASN A 150 -30.10 14.95 -6.44
C ASN A 150 -29.49 16.31 -6.06
N GLY A 151 -28.81 16.37 -4.92
CA GLY A 151 -28.01 17.48 -4.44
C GLY A 151 -26.57 17.45 -4.94
N CYS A 152 -25.80 18.43 -4.47
CA CYS A 152 -24.43 18.72 -4.91
C CYS A 152 -23.44 18.72 -3.73
N GLU A 153 -23.81 18.12 -2.60
CA GLU A 153 -22.96 18.02 -1.43
C GLU A 153 -21.97 16.87 -1.61
N VAL A 154 -20.71 17.23 -1.88
CA VAL A 154 -19.61 16.28 -2.05
C VAL A 154 -19.18 15.77 -0.68
N THR A 155 -19.28 14.46 -0.48
CA THR A 155 -18.78 13.77 0.72
C THR A 155 -17.45 13.06 0.47
N ALA A 156 -17.17 12.66 -0.78
CA ALA A 156 -15.90 12.03 -1.17
C ALA A 156 -15.57 12.29 -2.64
N VAL A 157 -14.31 12.03 -3.04
CA VAL A 157 -13.85 12.03 -4.43
C VAL A 157 -13.31 10.64 -4.73
N GLY A 158 -13.83 9.99 -5.77
CA GLY A 158 -13.40 8.67 -6.20
C GLY A 158 -12.05 8.70 -6.90
N SER A 159 -11.42 7.53 -7.03
CA SER A 159 -10.16 7.36 -7.78
C SER A 159 -10.29 7.71 -9.27
N ASP A 160 -11.51 7.65 -9.81
CA ASP A 160 -11.89 8.09 -11.15
C ASP A 160 -12.11 9.61 -11.27
N ASN A 161 -11.88 10.37 -10.20
CA ASN A 161 -12.23 11.78 -10.04
C ASN A 161 -13.74 12.06 -10.09
N ALA A 162 -14.59 11.05 -9.92
CA ALA A 162 -16.02 11.28 -9.73
C ALA A 162 -16.25 11.89 -8.34
N TYR A 163 -17.15 12.86 -8.25
CA TYR A 163 -17.60 13.37 -6.97
C TYR A 163 -18.69 12.46 -6.42
N TRP A 164 -18.54 12.03 -5.17
CA TRP A 164 -19.51 11.18 -4.49
C TRP A 164 -20.22 11.98 -3.40
N GLY A 165 -21.53 11.75 -3.28
CA GLY A 165 -22.38 12.25 -2.21
C GLY A 165 -23.07 11.10 -1.49
N TYR A 166 -23.74 11.43 -0.39
CA TYR A 166 -24.54 10.48 0.37
C TYR A 166 -25.92 11.06 0.62
N GLU A 167 -26.96 10.47 0.03
CA GLU A 167 -28.34 10.97 0.10
C GLU A 167 -29.30 9.80 0.29
N ASN A 168 -30.29 9.94 1.18
CA ASN A 168 -31.29 8.90 1.47
C ASN A 168 -30.67 7.52 1.76
N GLU A 169 -29.63 7.49 2.61
CA GLU A 169 -28.95 6.27 3.06
C GLU A 169 -28.20 5.49 1.96
N THR A 170 -27.96 6.11 0.79
CA THR A 170 -27.14 5.52 -0.27
C THR A 170 -26.05 6.47 -0.75
N SER A 171 -24.90 5.90 -1.10
CA SER A 171 -23.87 6.60 -1.87
C SER A 171 -24.34 6.82 -3.31
N CYS A 172 -24.03 7.98 -3.87
CA CYS A 172 -24.39 8.37 -5.23
C CYS A 172 -23.28 9.23 -5.87
N ILE A 173 -23.23 9.25 -7.20
CA ILE A 173 -22.33 10.07 -8.01
C ILE A 173 -22.98 11.42 -8.25
N ILE A 174 -22.25 12.50 -8.05
CA ILE A 174 -22.71 13.87 -8.26
C ILE A 174 -22.47 14.25 -9.73
N ASP A 175 -23.48 14.83 -10.37
CA ASP A 175 -23.38 15.34 -11.74
C ASP A 175 -22.58 16.65 -11.76
N ASN A 176 -21.34 16.58 -12.26
CA ASN A 176 -20.41 17.71 -12.32
C ASN A 176 -20.96 18.90 -13.13
N ILE A 177 -21.71 18.63 -14.20
CA ILE A 177 -22.27 19.65 -15.10
C ILE A 177 -23.42 20.35 -14.38
N LYS A 178 -24.35 19.57 -13.81
CA LYS A 178 -25.51 20.09 -13.07
C LYS A 178 -25.08 20.90 -11.86
N CYS A 179 -24.08 20.42 -11.12
CA CYS A 179 -23.60 21.04 -9.89
C CYS A 179 -22.55 22.14 -10.11
N LYS A 180 -22.14 22.39 -11.36
CA LYS A 180 -21.08 23.35 -11.72
C LYS A 180 -19.79 23.11 -10.92
N LEU A 181 -19.50 21.85 -10.60
CA LEU A 181 -18.27 21.47 -9.95
C LEU A 181 -17.18 21.47 -11.01
N THR A 182 -16.16 22.30 -10.83
CA THR A 182 -14.91 22.12 -11.55
C THR A 182 -14.31 20.79 -11.10
N PRO A 183 -13.88 19.90 -12.02
CA PRO A 183 -13.10 18.74 -11.66
C PRO A 183 -11.97 19.15 -10.71
N PRO A 184 -11.65 18.33 -9.70
CA PRO A 184 -10.56 18.68 -8.81
C PRO A 184 -9.34 18.87 -9.70
N GLU A 185 -8.72 20.04 -9.61
CA GLU A 185 -7.53 20.32 -10.39
C GLU A 185 -6.49 19.32 -9.90
N ILE A 186 -6.31 18.23 -10.66
CA ILE A 186 -5.27 17.26 -10.40
C ILE A 186 -4.00 18.08 -10.52
N ARG A 187 -3.47 18.49 -9.37
CA ARG A 187 -2.20 19.18 -9.32
C ARG A 187 -1.21 18.15 -9.81
N LYS A 188 -0.96 18.15 -11.11
CA LYS A 188 0.13 17.40 -11.73
C LYS A 188 1.36 17.92 -11.04
N THR A 189 1.84 17.16 -10.06
CA THR A 189 3.05 17.50 -9.33
C THR A 189 4.13 17.60 -10.40
N THR A 190 4.69 18.80 -10.59
CA THR A 190 5.71 19.04 -11.62
C THR A 190 7.04 18.34 -11.28
N THR A 191 7.15 17.78 -10.08
CA THR A 191 8.22 16.85 -9.73
C THR A 191 8.01 15.52 -10.46
N PRO A 192 9.03 15.03 -11.17
CA PRO A 192 8.96 13.72 -11.80
C PRO A 192 8.58 12.68 -10.75
N LEU A 193 7.52 11.93 -11.06
CA LEU A 193 7.01 10.87 -10.22
C LEU A 193 8.10 9.82 -10.00
N GLN A 194 8.38 9.50 -8.74
CA GLN A 194 9.40 8.54 -8.38
C GLN A 194 8.87 7.13 -8.57
N ARG A 195 9.63 6.27 -9.24
CA ARG A 195 9.30 4.86 -9.43
C ARG A 195 10.36 3.99 -8.80
N ALA A 196 9.93 2.88 -8.21
CA ALA A 196 10.82 1.83 -7.75
C ALA A 196 11.47 1.10 -8.95
N PRO A 197 12.52 0.28 -8.74
CA PRO A 197 13.18 -0.45 -9.83
C PRO A 197 12.27 -1.42 -10.61
N ASP A 198 11.17 -1.85 -10.00
CA ASP A 198 10.10 -2.64 -10.62
C ASP A 198 9.17 -1.81 -11.54
N GLY A 199 9.38 -0.49 -11.61
CA GLY A 199 8.59 0.44 -12.41
C GLY A 199 7.33 0.95 -11.71
N ILE A 200 7.04 0.52 -10.48
CA ILE A 200 5.83 0.91 -9.75
C ILE A 200 6.01 2.32 -9.16
N LEU A 201 4.96 3.14 -9.25
CA LEU A 201 4.93 4.50 -8.69
C LEU A 201 5.10 4.46 -7.17
N ILE A 202 5.94 5.32 -6.60
CA ILE A 202 6.04 5.53 -5.15
C ILE A 202 5.16 6.71 -4.79
N CYS A 203 4.26 6.52 -3.83
CA CYS A 203 3.34 7.56 -3.38
C CYS A 203 4.11 8.73 -2.76
N SER A 204 3.63 9.94 -3.04
CA SER A 204 4.11 11.17 -2.41
C SER A 204 3.47 11.42 -1.03
N THR A 205 2.33 10.77 -0.77
CA THR A 205 1.61 10.81 0.50
C THR A 205 1.79 9.53 1.32
N CYS A 206 1.42 9.62 2.58
CA CYS A 206 1.47 8.51 3.55
C CYS A 206 0.11 7.90 3.87
N GLU A 207 -0.92 8.36 3.16
CA GLU A 207 -2.24 7.75 3.20
C GLU A 207 -2.17 6.47 2.37
N TYR A 208 -2.76 5.38 2.86
CA TYR A 208 -2.92 4.13 2.13
C TYR A 208 -4.39 3.74 2.14
N LEU A 209 -4.86 3.20 1.03
CA LEU A 209 -6.23 2.73 0.86
C LEU A 209 -6.35 1.23 1.10
N GLU A 210 -5.26 0.51 0.85
CA GLU A 210 -5.23 -0.95 0.88
C GLU A 210 -3.87 -1.43 1.40
N SER A 211 -3.90 -2.54 2.14
CA SER A 211 -2.72 -3.31 2.53
C SER A 211 -2.87 -4.73 2.02
N ASP A 212 -1.87 -5.24 1.30
CA ASP A 212 -1.89 -6.62 0.81
C ASP A 212 -1.32 -7.62 1.85
N GLN A 213 -1.48 -8.92 1.59
CA GLN A 213 -0.93 -10.00 2.42
C GLN A 213 0.61 -10.01 2.49
N SER A 214 1.29 -9.31 1.57
CA SER A 214 2.74 -9.15 1.56
C SER A 214 3.20 -7.94 2.36
N TYR A 215 2.31 -7.32 3.15
CA TYR A 215 2.53 -6.10 3.94
C TYR A 215 2.84 -4.86 3.08
N GLY A 216 2.56 -4.92 1.78
CA GLY A 216 2.63 -3.77 0.89
C GLY A 216 1.44 -2.85 1.14
N THR A 217 1.72 -1.58 1.45
CA THR A 217 0.71 -0.53 1.53
C THR A 217 0.61 0.22 0.22
N TRP A 218 -0.62 0.41 -0.25
CA TRP A 218 -0.91 0.97 -1.57
C TRP A 218 -1.85 2.17 -1.45
N ASN A 219 -1.65 3.13 -2.35
CA ASN A 219 -2.56 4.27 -2.54
C ASN A 219 -2.74 4.51 -4.04
N PHE A 220 -3.53 5.51 -4.39
CA PHE A 220 -3.79 5.90 -5.77
C PHE A 220 -3.42 7.37 -5.94
N GLU A 221 -2.39 7.64 -6.75
CA GLU A 221 -1.92 9.00 -7.01
C GLU A 221 -1.76 9.23 -8.51
N ASN A 222 -2.21 10.39 -8.99
CA ASN A 222 -2.08 10.80 -10.40
C ASN A 222 -2.68 9.81 -11.41
N GLY A 223 -3.74 9.09 -11.03
CA GLY A 223 -4.40 8.14 -11.92
C GLY A 223 -3.73 6.76 -12.00
N GLU A 224 -2.77 6.47 -11.13
CA GLU A 224 -2.09 5.18 -11.06
C GLU A 224 -2.00 4.69 -9.61
N ILE A 225 -2.00 3.36 -9.44
CA ILE A 225 -1.67 2.73 -8.15
C ILE A 225 -0.22 3.06 -7.82
N CYS A 226 0.01 3.52 -6.60
CA CYS A 226 1.32 3.80 -6.07
C CYS A 226 1.56 3.02 -4.77
N ARG A 227 2.83 2.73 -4.50
CA ARG A 227 3.29 2.08 -3.28
C ARG A 227 3.62 3.13 -2.23
N VAL A 228 3.00 3.01 -1.06
CA VAL A 228 3.30 3.82 0.12
C VAL A 228 4.47 3.17 0.84
N LEU A 229 5.58 3.87 0.98
CA LEU A 229 6.76 3.36 1.68
C LEU A 229 6.70 3.73 3.15
N GLY A 230 6.59 2.73 4.04
CA GLY A 230 6.55 2.96 5.48
C GLY A 230 7.76 3.77 6.00
N SER A 231 8.93 3.57 5.40
CA SER A 231 10.16 4.33 5.65
C SER A 231 9.95 5.83 5.49
N ARG A 232 9.19 6.25 4.47
CA ARG A 232 8.87 7.67 4.22
C ARG A 232 7.88 8.26 5.19
N CYS A 233 7.04 7.40 5.71
CA CYS A 233 5.89 7.77 6.52
C CYS A 233 6.17 7.64 8.02
N GLY A 234 7.38 7.21 8.38
CA GLY A 234 7.76 6.98 9.77
C GLY A 234 6.95 5.86 10.43
N VAL A 235 6.38 4.96 9.63
CA VAL A 235 5.54 3.85 10.09
C VAL A 235 6.12 2.54 9.57
N ASN A 236 6.23 1.55 10.46
CA ASN A 236 6.72 0.23 10.09
C ASN A 236 5.53 -0.72 9.94
N PHE A 237 5.19 -1.04 8.70
CA PHE A 237 4.12 -2.00 8.40
C PHE A 237 4.61 -3.45 8.48
N SER A 238 5.92 -3.67 8.60
CA SER A 238 6.50 -5.00 8.70
C SER A 238 6.49 -5.52 10.13
N VAL A 239 6.43 -6.85 10.27
CA VAL A 239 6.66 -7.54 11.55
C VAL A 239 8.10 -7.41 12.06
N TYR A 240 9.03 -7.00 11.20
CA TYR A 240 10.45 -6.84 11.55
C TYR A 240 10.73 -5.41 12.01
N PRO A 241 11.57 -5.19 13.04
CA PRO A 241 11.91 -3.85 13.52
C PRO A 241 12.75 -3.05 12.49
N TRP A 242 12.91 -1.75 12.72
CA TRP A 242 13.86 -0.94 11.92
C TRP A 242 15.30 -1.37 12.19
N CYS A 243 16.12 -1.45 11.14
CA CYS A 243 17.57 -1.60 11.25
C CYS A 243 18.19 -0.34 11.86
N SER A 244 19.20 -0.51 12.71
CA SER A 244 20.03 0.58 13.20
C SER A 244 21.05 1.04 12.14
N GLY A 245 21.47 0.12 11.28
CA GLY A 245 22.35 0.34 10.15
C GLY A 245 21.63 0.34 8.80
N CYS A 246 22.38 0.72 7.77
CA CYS A 246 21.88 0.92 6.41
C CYS A 246 22.35 -0.15 5.43
N TYR A 247 22.63 -1.35 5.96
CA TYR A 247 23.21 -2.43 5.19
C TYR A 247 22.13 -3.36 4.62
N VAL A 248 21.85 -3.20 3.33
CA VAL A 248 20.86 -3.99 2.61
C VAL A 248 21.37 -5.41 2.36
N THR A 249 20.70 -6.40 2.94
CA THR A 249 20.94 -7.83 2.70
C THR A 249 19.99 -8.43 1.68
N SER A 250 18.78 -7.88 1.57
CA SER A 250 17.75 -8.35 0.64
C SER A 250 16.75 -7.24 0.30
N THR A 251 16.04 -7.41 -0.80
CA THR A 251 14.93 -6.56 -1.20
C THR A 251 13.68 -7.43 -1.26
N GLY A 252 12.63 -7.03 -0.54
CA GLY A 252 11.34 -7.71 -0.55
C GLY A 252 10.63 -7.54 -1.90
N LYS A 253 9.56 -8.32 -2.10
CA LYS A 253 8.72 -8.20 -3.32
C LYS A 253 7.97 -6.87 -3.36
N ASP A 254 7.68 -6.32 -2.18
CA ASP A 254 7.17 -4.97 -1.92
C ASP A 254 8.23 -3.88 -2.13
N GLY A 255 9.45 -4.23 -2.55
CA GLY A 255 10.55 -3.28 -2.71
C GLY A 255 11.11 -2.75 -1.40
N ALA A 256 10.60 -3.18 -0.24
CA ALA A 256 11.18 -2.82 1.04
C ALA A 256 12.61 -3.37 1.12
N LEU A 257 13.52 -2.55 1.63
CA LEU A 257 14.91 -2.96 1.82
C LEU A 257 15.03 -3.60 3.21
N TYR A 258 15.59 -4.79 3.25
CA TYR A 258 15.80 -5.53 4.49
C TYR A 258 17.29 -5.64 4.79
N GLY A 259 17.62 -5.52 6.07
CA GLY A 259 18.94 -5.78 6.64
C GLY A 259 18.91 -6.98 7.59
N TRP A 260 20.08 -7.31 8.13
CA TRP A 260 20.25 -8.36 9.14
C TRP A 260 21.10 -7.85 10.29
N GLU A 261 20.49 -7.73 11.48
CA GLU A 261 21.13 -7.21 12.68
C GLU A 261 20.72 -8.03 13.90
N ASN A 262 21.65 -8.24 14.83
CA ASN A 262 21.39 -8.95 16.08
C ASN A 262 20.71 -10.32 15.91
N GLY A 263 21.03 -11.03 14.82
CA GLY A 263 20.49 -12.36 14.52
C GLY A 263 19.06 -12.38 13.95
N ASN A 264 18.48 -11.23 13.59
CA ASN A 264 17.14 -11.13 13.02
C ASN A 264 17.11 -10.24 11.78
N SER A 265 16.10 -10.43 10.93
CA SER A 265 15.78 -9.51 9.85
C SER A 265 15.25 -8.19 10.42
N CYS A 266 15.57 -7.09 9.76
CA CYS A 266 15.08 -5.75 10.08
C CYS A 266 14.76 -5.00 8.78
N VAL A 267 13.88 -4.00 8.83
CA VAL A 267 13.56 -3.13 7.69
C VAL A 267 14.50 -1.94 7.70
N ILE A 268 15.04 -1.57 6.55
CA ILE A 268 15.92 -0.41 6.42
C ILE A 268 15.06 0.83 6.22
N ASN A 269 15.30 1.83 7.08
CA ASN A 269 14.71 3.14 6.89
C ASN A 269 15.51 3.91 5.84
N GLU A 270 14.99 3.92 4.62
CA GLU A 270 15.61 4.53 3.44
C GLU A 270 15.85 6.05 3.58
N ILE A 271 15.03 6.75 4.38
CA ILE A 271 15.22 8.18 4.67
C ILE A 271 16.44 8.34 5.58
N THR A 272 16.48 7.66 6.73
CA THR A 272 17.60 7.80 7.66
C THR A 272 18.91 7.31 7.07
N CYS A 273 18.82 6.42 6.09
CA CYS A 273 19.96 5.86 5.36
C CYS A 273 20.38 6.64 4.12
N ASP A 274 19.69 7.75 3.79
CA ASP A 274 19.97 8.57 2.61
C ASP A 274 20.04 7.75 1.30
N LEU A 275 19.24 6.67 1.24
CA LEU A 275 19.13 5.80 0.06
C LEU A 275 18.15 6.36 -0.97
N ILE A 276 17.29 7.26 -0.52
CA ILE A 276 16.41 8.10 -1.33
C ILE A 276 16.96 9.52 -1.22
N ASP A 277 17.60 10.01 -2.27
CA ASP A 277 17.95 11.42 -2.33
C ASP A 277 16.67 12.22 -2.60
N ASP A 278 16.28 13.08 -1.66
CA ASP A 278 15.13 14.00 -1.78
C ASP A 278 15.16 14.83 -3.08
N LYS A 279 16.33 14.91 -3.74
CA LYS A 279 16.56 15.68 -4.96
C LYS A 279 16.79 14.84 -6.21
N SER A 280 16.95 13.53 -6.09
CA SER A 280 17.33 12.67 -7.21
C SER A 280 16.45 11.42 -7.25
N THR A 281 15.66 11.32 -8.33
CA THR A 281 14.81 10.17 -8.66
C THR A 281 15.57 8.88 -8.98
N LEU A 282 16.90 8.84 -8.79
CA LEU A 282 17.71 7.67 -9.05
C LEU A 282 17.81 6.85 -7.76
N TYR A 283 17.03 5.77 -7.72
CA TYR A 283 17.19 4.67 -6.79
C TYR A 283 18.69 4.29 -6.77
N VAL A 284 19.38 4.61 -5.68
CA VAL A 284 20.80 4.30 -5.58
C VAL A 284 20.89 2.79 -5.59
N LYS A 285 21.56 2.25 -6.61
CA LYS A 285 21.83 0.81 -6.70
C LYS A 285 22.60 0.45 -5.43
N ALA A 286 21.91 -0.13 -4.45
CA ALA A 286 22.52 -0.56 -3.22
C ALA A 286 23.73 -1.39 -3.62
N LYS A 287 24.91 -1.02 -3.14
CA LYS A 287 26.08 -1.87 -3.32
C LYS A 287 25.76 -3.14 -2.53
N SER A 288 25.19 -4.13 -3.22
CA SER A 288 25.05 -5.48 -2.68
C SER A 288 26.46 -5.85 -2.27
N ALA A 289 26.73 -5.83 -0.97
CA ALA A 289 27.97 -6.38 -0.49
C ALA A 289 27.89 -7.85 -0.86
N ALA A 290 28.76 -8.25 -1.79
CA ALA A 290 28.98 -9.65 -2.10
C ALA A 290 29.10 -10.34 -0.74
N SER A 291 28.23 -11.33 -0.50
CA SER A 291 28.10 -11.95 0.81
C SER A 291 29.50 -12.27 1.35
N PRO A 292 29.84 -11.93 2.61
CA PRO A 292 31.15 -12.25 3.19
C PRO A 292 31.50 -13.74 3.06
N LYS A 293 30.51 -14.63 2.90
CA LYS A 293 30.70 -16.05 2.58
C LYS A 293 31.55 -16.29 1.33
N GLN A 294 31.34 -15.56 0.23
CA GLN A 294 32.13 -15.76 -0.98
C GLN A 294 33.62 -15.40 -0.78
N TYR A 295 33.90 -14.44 0.11
CA TYR A 295 35.28 -14.04 0.39
C TYR A 295 35.99 -15.03 1.33
N ILE A 296 35.27 -15.57 2.33
CA ILE A 296 35.81 -16.59 3.24
C ILE A 296 36.08 -17.91 2.50
N ASP A 297 35.16 -18.37 1.64
CA ASP A 297 35.35 -19.59 0.86
C ASP A 297 36.56 -19.45 -0.11
N TYR A 298 36.74 -18.28 -0.72
CA TYR A 298 37.87 -18.01 -1.60
C TYR A 298 39.21 -18.00 -0.85
N ILE A 299 39.27 -17.39 0.35
CA ILE A 299 40.47 -17.41 1.19
C ILE A 299 40.82 -18.84 1.62
N TYR A 300 39.83 -19.66 2.02
CA TYR A 300 40.08 -21.05 2.40
C TYR A 300 40.63 -21.89 1.26
N VAL A 301 40.14 -21.70 0.03
CA VAL A 301 40.67 -22.39 -1.16
C VAL A 301 42.12 -21.98 -1.43
N ILE A 302 42.45 -20.69 -1.34
CA ILE A 302 43.84 -20.21 -1.52
C ILE A 302 44.75 -20.78 -0.44
N PHE A 303 44.34 -20.73 0.83
CA PHE A 303 45.15 -21.26 1.94
C PHE A 303 45.41 -22.76 1.78
N SER A 304 44.39 -23.52 1.36
CA SER A 304 44.50 -24.97 1.13
C SER A 304 45.49 -25.28 0.00
N LEU A 305 45.46 -24.51 -1.09
CA LEU A 305 46.39 -24.64 -2.21
C LEU A 305 47.84 -24.30 -1.81
N ILE A 306 48.04 -23.25 -1.01
CA ILE A 306 49.36 -22.87 -0.50
C ILE A 306 49.92 -23.99 0.38
N ILE A 307 49.12 -24.54 1.30
CA ILE A 307 49.54 -25.65 2.15
C ILE A 307 49.96 -26.84 1.28
N THR A 308 49.16 -27.25 0.29
CA THR A 308 49.55 -28.37 -0.59
C THR A 308 50.82 -28.13 -1.39
N LEU A 309 51.14 -26.88 -1.76
CA LEU A 309 52.38 -26.53 -2.48
C LEU A 309 53.63 -26.56 -1.60
N PHE A 310 53.51 -26.39 -0.29
CA PHE A 310 54.66 -26.43 0.64
C PHE A 310 54.97 -27.85 1.15
N TYR A 311 54.05 -28.80 1.01
CA TYR A 311 54.20 -30.19 1.47
C TYR A 311 54.49 -31.20 0.35
N LEU A 312 54.64 -30.75 -0.90
CA LEU A 312 55.09 -31.53 -2.07
C LEU A 312 56.54 -31.18 -2.41
#